data_AF-X0T7P0-F1
#
_entry.id   AF-X0T7P0-F1
#
_cell.length_a   1.000
_cell.length_b   1.000
_cell.length_c   1.000
_cell.angle_alpha   90.00
_cell.angle_beta   90.00
_cell.angle_gamma   90.00
#
_symmetry.space_group_name_H-M   'P 1'
#
loop_
_entity.id
_entity.type
_entity.pdbx_description
1 polymer ?
#
loop_
_entity_poly.entity_id
_entity_poly.type
_entity_poly.pdbx_seq_one_letter_code
_entity_poly.pdbx_strand_id
1 'polypeptide(L)'
;VAVDDNEYVAQPATTGEYAMFLFKDQNSNSTDKFRPIWIGMADYAPSSSTIYLQIFNRNLLTWETIDSNGVAGSREEFTLTAWVDTNLGDYYDAINIVACRVYQEAV
;
A
#
# COMPACT_ATOMS: atom_id res chain seq x y z
N VAL A 1 17.74 -10.09 3.28
CA VAL A 1 16.61 -9.80 2.36
C VAL A 1 15.40 -10.47 2.97
N ALA A 2 14.31 -9.75 3.23
CA ALA A 2 13.05 -10.38 3.61
C ALA A 2 12.59 -11.24 2.44
N VAL A 3 12.25 -12.49 2.71
CA VAL A 3 11.75 -13.45 1.72
C VAL A 3 10.25 -13.57 1.95
N ASP A 4 9.48 -13.65 0.88
CA ASP A 4 8.06 -13.94 0.96
C ASP A 4 7.84 -15.28 1.66
N ASP A 5 7.01 -15.28 2.70
CA ASP A 5 6.65 -16.46 3.48
C ASP A 5 5.40 -17.17 2.92
N ASN A 6 4.75 -16.57 1.92
CA ASN A 6 3.54 -17.07 1.29
C ASN A 6 2.38 -17.24 2.32
N GLU A 7 2.40 -16.43 3.39
CA GLU A 7 1.33 -16.33 4.38
C GLU A 7 0.51 -15.06 4.15
N TYR A 8 -0.81 -15.22 4.03
CA TYR A 8 -1.72 -14.12 3.70
C TYR A 8 -2.77 -13.92 4.80
N VAL A 9 -3.03 -12.65 5.12
CA VAL A 9 -4.09 -12.26 6.06
C VAL A 9 -5.35 -11.88 5.27
N ALA A 10 -6.45 -12.58 5.53
CA ALA A 10 -7.74 -12.23 4.97
C ALA A 10 -8.29 -10.97 5.65
N GLN A 11 -8.67 -9.97 4.85
CA GLN A 11 -9.32 -8.76 5.34
C GLN A 11 -10.62 -8.53 4.56
N PRO A 12 -11.78 -8.87 5.13
CA PRO A 12 -13.06 -8.71 4.45
C PRO A 12 -13.56 -7.26 4.52
N ALA A 13 -14.35 -6.88 3.52
CA ALA A 13 -15.17 -5.68 3.50
C ALA A 13 -16.55 -6.02 2.94
N THR A 14 -17.60 -5.35 3.39
CA THR A 14 -18.96 -5.55 2.86
C THR A 14 -19.22 -4.60 1.69
N THR A 15 -20.26 -4.85 0.90
CA THR A 15 -20.57 -4.08 -0.32
C THR A 15 -20.58 -2.56 -0.09
N GLY A 16 -19.83 -1.83 -0.90
CA GLY A 16 -19.66 -0.38 -0.77
C GLY A 16 -18.68 0.07 0.32
N GLU A 17 -18.02 -0.87 0.99
CA GLU A 17 -16.91 -0.61 1.90
C GLU A 17 -15.55 -0.94 1.26
N TYR A 18 -14.47 -0.67 1.98
CA TYR A 18 -13.11 -0.90 1.52
C TYR A 18 -12.40 -1.91 2.40
N ALA A 19 -11.79 -2.93 1.79
CA ALA A 19 -10.77 -3.73 2.45
C ALA A 19 -9.48 -2.91 2.47
N MET A 20 -8.85 -2.72 3.64
CA MET A 20 -7.72 -1.79 3.78
C MET A 20 -6.62 -2.31 4.70
N PHE A 21 -5.47 -2.64 4.13
CA PHE A 21 -4.28 -3.02 4.88
C PHE A 21 -3.40 -1.80 5.12
N LEU A 22 -3.15 -1.44 6.37
CA LEU A 22 -2.28 -0.32 6.76
C LEU A 22 -0.95 -0.86 7.30
N PHE A 23 0.16 -0.33 6.81
CA PHE A 23 1.48 -0.64 7.32
C PHE A 23 2.31 0.63 7.46
N LYS A 24 3.30 0.57 8.35
CA LYS A 24 4.15 1.70 8.71
C LYS A 24 5.58 1.22 8.84
N ASP A 25 6.50 2.09 8.45
CA ASP A 25 7.92 1.82 8.60
C ASP A 25 8.62 3.05 9.20
N GLN A 26 9.50 2.80 10.17
CA GLN A 26 10.24 3.85 10.87
C GLN A 26 11.66 3.93 10.31
N ASN A 27 12.03 5.09 9.77
CA ASN A 27 13.35 5.35 9.22
C ASN A 27 14.25 6.08 10.23
N SER A 28 15.53 6.24 9.87
CA SER A 28 16.51 6.91 10.74
C SER A 28 16.37 8.42 10.69
N ASN A 29 15.94 8.97 9.56
CA ASN A 29 15.71 10.40 9.35
C ASN A 29 14.54 10.66 8.38
N SER A 30 14.19 11.93 8.19
CA SER A 30 13.08 12.37 7.33
C SER A 30 13.47 12.60 5.85
N THR A 31 14.66 12.16 5.47
CA THR A 31 15.22 12.27 4.11
C THR A 31 15.67 10.93 3.54
N ASP A 32 15.43 9.84 4.27
CA ASP A 32 15.72 8.51 3.79
C ASP A 32 14.79 8.20 2.61
N LYS A 33 15.35 7.69 1.52
CA LYS A 33 14.55 7.13 0.43
C LYS A 33 13.91 5.85 0.92
N PHE A 34 12.70 5.60 0.50
CA PHE A 34 12.00 4.39 0.88
C PHE A 34 11.28 3.79 -0.32
N ARG A 35 10.99 2.49 -0.21
CA ARG A 35 10.35 1.71 -1.25
C ARG A 35 9.36 0.75 -0.58
N PRO A 36 8.09 1.13 -0.44
CA PRO A 36 7.08 0.20 0.03
C PRO A 36 6.99 -0.96 -0.97
N ILE A 37 6.89 -2.17 -0.42
CA ILE A 37 6.65 -3.39 -1.17
C ILE A 37 5.51 -4.09 -0.45
N TRP A 38 4.43 -4.34 -1.18
CA TRP A 38 3.33 -5.19 -0.73
C TRP A 38 3.18 -6.32 -1.73
N ILE A 39 3.21 -7.55 -1.22
CA ILE A 39 2.95 -8.78 -1.98
C ILE A 39 1.68 -9.38 -1.40
N GLY A 40 0.73 -9.70 -2.25
CA GLY A 40 -0.56 -10.20 -1.79
C GLY A 40 -1.47 -10.63 -2.91
N MET A 41 -2.65 -11.08 -2.52
CA MET A 41 -3.73 -11.47 -3.41
C MET A 41 -5.07 -10.99 -2.85
N ALA A 42 -6.09 -10.95 -3.70
CA ALA A 42 -7.45 -10.61 -3.30
C ALA A 42 -8.44 -11.64 -3.80
N ASP A 43 -9.46 -11.93 -2.98
CA ASP A 43 -10.57 -12.80 -3.39
C ASP A 43 -11.42 -12.15 -4.48
N TYR A 44 -11.52 -10.81 -4.48
CA TYR A 44 -12.15 -10.06 -5.54
C TYR A 44 -11.10 -9.65 -6.59
N ALA A 45 -11.37 -9.94 -7.86
CA ALA A 45 -10.40 -9.72 -8.92
C ALA A 45 -10.02 -8.23 -9.04
N PRO A 46 -8.72 -7.89 -8.99
CA PRO A 46 -8.26 -6.52 -9.23
C PRO A 46 -8.71 -5.94 -10.58
N SER A 47 -8.87 -6.78 -11.60
CA SER A 47 -9.46 -6.41 -12.89
C SER A 47 -10.94 -5.96 -12.84
N SER A 48 -11.65 -6.26 -11.75
CA SER A 48 -13.03 -5.80 -11.51
C SER A 48 -13.11 -4.65 -10.49
N SER A 49 -12.19 -4.59 -9.53
CA SER A 49 -12.01 -3.48 -8.59
C SER A 49 -10.53 -3.30 -8.31
N THR A 50 -9.94 -2.27 -8.91
CA THR A 50 -8.50 -2.00 -8.86
C THR A 50 -8.01 -1.89 -7.42
N ILE A 51 -6.86 -2.49 -7.14
CA ILE A 51 -6.18 -2.38 -5.86
C ILE A 51 -5.13 -1.27 -5.96
N TYR A 52 -5.07 -0.41 -4.96
CA TYR A 52 -4.17 0.74 -4.92
C TYR A 52 -3.24 0.69 -3.73
N LEU A 53 -1.95 0.95 -3.97
CA LEU A 53 -0.96 1.25 -2.95
C LEU A 53 -0.84 2.77 -2.83
N GLN A 54 -1.03 3.27 -1.61
CA GLN A 54 -0.96 4.69 -1.32
C GLN A 54 -0.04 5.00 -0.16
N ILE A 55 0.50 6.21 -0.17
CA ILE A 55 1.28 6.80 0.90
C ILE A 55 0.57 8.02 1.47
N PHE A 56 0.71 8.25 2.78
CA PHE A 56 0.14 9.43 3.42
C PHE A 56 1.08 10.64 3.28
N ASN A 57 0.66 11.65 2.51
CA ASN A 57 1.29 12.96 2.46
C ASN A 57 0.82 13.79 3.66
N ARG A 58 1.77 14.12 4.54
CA ARG A 58 1.54 14.86 5.79
C ARG A 58 1.53 16.37 5.61
N ASN A 59 2.07 16.88 4.51
CA ASN A 59 1.95 18.29 4.13
C ASN A 59 0.52 18.60 3.62
N LEU A 60 -0.02 17.73 2.77
CA LEU A 60 -1.37 17.88 2.19
C LEU A 60 -2.47 17.21 3.03
N LEU A 61 -2.10 16.35 3.99
CA LEU A 61 -3.01 15.53 4.80
C LEU A 61 -3.90 14.60 3.95
N THR A 62 -3.36 14.10 2.84
CA THR A 62 -4.05 13.25 1.87
C THR A 62 -3.28 11.96 1.59
N TRP A 63 -4.00 10.93 1.13
CA TRP A 63 -3.37 9.73 0.58
C TRP A 63 -3.07 9.92 -0.90
N GLU A 64 -1.84 9.62 -1.31
CA GLU A 64 -1.37 9.71 -2.69
C GLU A 64 -1.14 8.30 -3.24
N THR A 65 -1.68 8.01 -4.43
CA THR A 65 -1.43 6.74 -5.11
C THR A 65 -0.03 6.71 -5.69
N ILE A 66 0.73 5.67 -5.34
CA ILE A 66 2.09 5.45 -5.83
C ILE A 66 2.20 4.20 -6.70
N ASP A 67 1.27 3.26 -6.56
CA ASP A 67 1.14 2.10 -7.46
C ASP A 67 -0.29 1.55 -7.44
N SER A 68 -0.65 0.75 -8.44
CA SER A 68 -1.95 0.09 -8.54
C SER A 68 -1.92 -1.17 -9.40
N ASN A 69 -2.80 -2.12 -9.12
CA ASN A 69 -3.03 -3.28 -9.97
C ASN A 69 -4.51 -3.37 -10.32
N GLY A 70 -4.82 -3.29 -11.62
CA GLY A 70 -6.15 -3.47 -12.18
C GLY A 70 -6.20 -4.56 -13.24
N VAL A 71 -5.25 -5.50 -13.22
CA VAL A 71 -5.10 -6.53 -14.26
C VAL A 71 -5.11 -7.96 -13.72
N ALA A 72 -4.72 -8.16 -12.46
CA ALA A 72 -4.69 -9.49 -11.85
C ALA A 72 -6.11 -10.10 -11.74
N GLY A 73 -6.15 -11.43 -11.74
CA GLY A 73 -7.33 -12.23 -11.46
C GLY A 73 -7.64 -12.32 -9.97
N SER A 74 -8.78 -12.95 -9.65
CA SER A 74 -9.09 -13.37 -8.28
C SER A 74 -8.07 -14.43 -7.83
N ARG A 75 -7.56 -14.28 -6.60
CA ARG A 75 -6.58 -15.19 -5.97
C ARG A 75 -5.28 -15.35 -6.76
N GLU A 76 -4.95 -14.37 -7.58
CA GLU A 76 -3.64 -14.27 -8.21
C GLU A 76 -2.75 -13.38 -7.34
N GLU A 77 -1.54 -13.84 -7.06
CA GLU A 77 -0.53 -13.06 -6.34
C GLU A 77 0.02 -11.96 -7.24
N PHE A 78 0.18 -10.76 -6.68
CA PHE A 78 0.81 -9.65 -7.37
C PHE A 78 1.61 -8.78 -6.38
N THR A 79 2.51 -7.96 -6.93
CA THR A 79 3.32 -7.02 -6.15
C THR A 79 2.89 -5.59 -6.48
N LEU A 80 2.75 -4.77 -5.43
CA LEU A 80 2.68 -3.32 -5.53
C LEU A 80 3.95 -2.71 -4.94
N THR A 81 4.61 -1.83 -5.67
CA THR A 81 5.83 -1.16 -5.24
C THR A 81 6.14 0.11 -6.02
N ALA A 82 6.70 1.10 -5.33
CA ALA A 82 7.21 2.31 -5.95
C ALA A 82 8.45 2.81 -5.21
N TRP A 83 9.39 3.43 -5.92
CA TRP A 83 10.44 4.21 -5.28
C TRP A 83 9.91 5.61 -4.96
N VAL A 84 10.12 6.07 -3.73
CA VAL A 84 9.89 7.47 -3.37
C VAL A 84 11.23 8.09 -3.00
N ASP A 85 11.64 9.05 -3.82
CA ASP A 85 12.97 9.69 -3.75
C ASP A 85 12.93 11.23 -3.88
N THR A 86 11.73 11.80 -3.95
CA THR A 86 11.49 13.25 -3.97
C THR A 86 10.47 13.64 -2.91
N ASN A 87 10.48 14.92 -2.50
CA ASN A 87 9.58 15.49 -1.49
C ASN A 87 9.50 14.66 -0.19
N LEU A 88 10.61 14.02 0.19
CA LEU A 88 10.63 13.02 1.27
C LEU A 88 10.09 13.56 2.60
N GLY A 89 10.40 14.82 2.92
CA GLY A 89 9.89 15.49 4.13
C GLY A 89 8.37 15.55 4.23
N ASP A 90 7.65 15.44 3.12
CA ASP A 90 6.18 15.45 3.10
C ASP A 90 5.58 14.14 3.64
N TYR A 91 6.36 13.05 3.74
CA TYR A 91 5.84 11.71 4.05
C TYR A 91 6.18 11.21 5.47
N TYR A 92 7.09 11.90 6.16
CA TYR A 92 7.56 11.53 7.50
C TYR A 92 6.84 12.27 8.62
N ASP A 93 6.47 11.57 9.72
CA ASP A 93 6.09 12.29 10.95
C ASP A 93 7.31 12.71 11.78
N ALA A 94 7.01 13.33 12.93
CA ALA A 94 7.96 13.78 13.92
C ALA A 94 8.93 12.71 14.44
N ILE A 95 8.64 11.41 14.24
CA ILE A 95 9.53 10.30 14.62
C ILE A 95 9.99 9.46 13.43
N ASN A 96 9.95 10.04 12.22
CA ASN A 96 10.40 9.46 10.96
C ASN A 96 9.62 8.19 10.54
N ILE A 97 8.32 8.13 10.82
CA ILE A 97 7.46 7.05 10.33
C ILE A 97 6.77 7.46 9.03
N VAL A 98 6.90 6.59 8.02
CA VAL A 98 6.10 6.60 6.79
C VAL A 98 4.91 5.67 6.97
N ALA A 99 3.73 6.11 6.55
CA ALA A 99 2.52 5.30 6.55
C ALA A 99 2.06 5.02 5.12
N CYS A 100 1.85 3.74 4.83
CA CYS A 100 1.32 3.26 3.55
C CYS A 100 0.04 2.45 3.79
N ARG A 101 -0.85 2.46 2.80
CA ARG A 101 -2.03 1.58 2.80
C ARG A 101 -2.20 0.91 1.45
N VAL A 102 -2.76 -0.28 1.48
CA VAL A 102 -3.32 -0.96 0.30
C VAL A 102 -4.81 -1.04 0.49
N TYR A 103 -5.59 -0.72 -0.54
CA TYR A 103 -7.04 -0.83 -0.45
C TYR A 103 -7.71 -1.29 -1.75
N GLN A 104 -8.87 -1.90 -1.59
CA GLN A 104 -9.78 -2.33 -2.65
C GLN A 104 -11.22 -2.03 -2.23
N GLU A 105 -12.06 -1.51 -3.12
CA GLU A 105 -13.49 -1.35 -2.88
C GLU A 105 -14.20 -2.70 -3.08
N ALA A 106 -15.04 -3.08 -2.12
CA ALA A 106 -15.92 -4.24 -2.25
C ALA A 106 -17.11 -3.90 -3.14
N VAL A 107 -17.33 -4.74 -4.16
CA VAL A 107 -18.38 -4.56 -5.17
C VAL A 107 -19.60 -5.41 -4.84
#